data_AF-A0A967TFH3-F1
#
_entry.id   AF-A0A967TFH3-F1
#
_cell.length_a   1.000
_cell.length_b   1.000
_cell.length_c   1.000
_cell.angle_alpha   90.00
_cell.angle_beta   90.00
_cell.angle_gamma   90.00
#
_symmetry.space_group_name_H-M   'P 1'
#
loop_
_entity.id
_entity.type
_entity.pdbx_description
1 polymer ?
#
loop_
_entity_poly.entity_id
_entity_poly.type
_entity_poly.pdbx_seq_one_letter_code
_entity_poly.pdbx_strand_id
1 'polypeptide(L)'
;GGERILPEAWIERATTPSEVQPVYGYMWWLNTGREQFPAAPESSFFALGAGSTNVIWVDPEHGIVTVTRWVDGAEHVNEFMRLVLEAVEG
;
A
#
# COMPACT_ATOMS: atom_id res chain seq x y z
N GLY A 1 12.83 20.57 -6.09
CA GLY A 1 12.76 19.11 -5.94
C GLY A 1 11.94 18.57 -7.10
N GLY A 2 12.38 17.49 -7.74
CA GLY A 2 11.71 16.99 -8.94
C GLY A 2 12.68 16.33 -9.92
N GLU A 3 13.72 15.68 -9.40
CA GLU A 3 14.57 14.86 -10.26
C GLU A 3 13.86 13.53 -10.50
N ARG A 4 13.65 13.20 -11.77
CA ARG A 4 13.14 11.88 -12.14
C ARG A 4 14.26 10.86 -11.98
N ILE A 5 14.12 9.99 -10.99
CA ILE A 5 15.08 8.90 -10.73
C ILE A 5 14.67 7.58 -11.40
N LEU A 6 13.41 7.44 -11.84
CA LEU A 6 12.87 6.23 -12.46
C LEU A 6 11.93 6.58 -13.62
N PRO A 7 11.86 5.77 -14.69
CA PRO A 7 10.83 5.89 -15.72
C PRO A 7 9.42 5.63 -15.17
N GLU A 8 8.39 6.25 -15.72
CA GLU A 8 6.99 6.04 -15.34
C GLU A 8 6.58 4.56 -15.43
N ALA A 9 7.02 3.88 -16.50
CA ALA A 9 6.77 2.47 -16.71
C ALA A 9 7.39 1.55 -15.64
N TRP A 10 8.26 2.07 -14.76
CA TRP A 10 8.76 1.31 -13.61
C TRP A 10 7.71 1.22 -12.51
N ILE A 11 6.93 2.28 -12.29
CA ILE A 11 5.85 2.28 -11.29
C ILE A 11 4.75 1.33 -11.73
N GLU A 12 4.33 1.41 -13.00
CA GLU A 12 3.34 0.48 -13.58
C GLU A 12 3.75 -0.98 -13.36
N ARG A 13 4.99 -1.33 -13.70
CA ARG A 13 5.52 -2.68 -13.50
C ARG A 13 5.64 -3.06 -12.02
N ALA A 14 6.02 -2.11 -11.17
CA ALA A 14 6.16 -2.37 -9.73
C ALA A 14 4.82 -2.64 -9.05
N THR A 15 3.73 -2.07 -9.57
CA THR A 15 2.37 -2.24 -9.05
C THR A 15 1.51 -3.21 -9.87
N THR A 16 2.10 -3.93 -10.84
CA THR A 16 1.42 -4.97 -11.61
C THR A 16 1.52 -6.31 -10.88
N PRO A 17 0.40 -7.04 -10.68
CA PRO A 17 0.40 -8.39 -10.14
C PRO A 17 1.34 -9.35 -10.88
N SER A 18 2.15 -10.10 -10.14
CA SER A 18 2.93 -11.19 -10.72
C SER A 18 2.07 -12.42 -10.98
N GLU A 19 2.39 -13.18 -12.03
CA GLU A 19 1.63 -14.40 -12.40
C GLU A 19 1.64 -15.48 -11.31
N VAL A 20 2.73 -15.57 -10.55
CA VAL A 20 2.92 -16.60 -9.51
C VAL A 20 2.41 -16.18 -8.14
N GLN A 21 2.36 -14.87 -7.86
CA GLN A 21 1.84 -14.31 -6.62
C GLN A 21 1.10 -13.00 -6.94
N PRO A 22 -0.23 -13.05 -7.15
CA PRO A 22 -1.02 -11.89 -7.56
C PRO A 22 -0.96 -10.72 -6.57
N VAL A 23 -0.75 -10.98 -5.27
CA VAL A 23 -0.60 -9.92 -4.25
C VAL A 23 0.82 -9.31 -4.20
N TYR A 24 1.65 -9.53 -5.23
CA TYR A 24 3.03 -9.06 -5.24
C TYR A 24 3.46 -8.54 -6.62
N GLY A 25 4.09 -7.37 -6.63
CA GLY A 25 4.75 -6.78 -7.79
C GLY A 25 6.27 -6.74 -7.62
N TYR A 26 6.95 -5.69 -8.12
CA TYR A 26 8.40 -5.58 -7.95
C TYR A 26 8.77 -5.05 -6.57
N MET A 27 8.89 -5.96 -5.60
CA MET A 27 9.21 -5.66 -4.19
C MET A 27 8.12 -4.91 -3.43
N TRP A 28 6.90 -4.87 -3.98
CA TRP A 28 5.72 -4.26 -3.37
C TRP A 28 4.63 -5.30 -3.15
N TRP A 29 4.01 -5.27 -1.98
CA TRP A 29 2.76 -5.98 -1.74
C TRP A 29 1.62 -5.20 -2.37
N LEU A 30 0.74 -5.87 -3.08
CA LEU A 30 -0.41 -5.27 -3.77
C LEU A 30 -1.68 -5.62 -3.03
N ASN A 31 -2.65 -4.71 -3.03
CA ASN A 31 -3.96 -4.96 -2.42
C ASN A 31 -4.94 -5.66 -3.39
N THR A 32 -4.45 -6.55 -4.25
CA THR A 32 -5.27 -7.30 -5.22
C THR A 32 -6.40 -8.04 -4.50
N GLY A 33 -7.64 -7.87 -4.96
CA GLY A 33 -8.82 -8.43 -4.27
C GLY A 33 -9.06 -7.89 -2.86
N ARG A 34 -8.35 -6.83 -2.45
CA ARG A 34 -8.31 -6.28 -1.08
C ARG A 34 -7.90 -7.30 -0.02
N GLU A 35 -7.10 -8.30 -0.41
CA GLU A 35 -6.68 -9.40 0.46
C GLU A 35 -5.71 -8.96 1.57
N GLN A 36 -4.86 -7.97 1.28
CA GLN A 36 -3.82 -7.54 2.20
C GLN A 36 -4.38 -6.65 3.32
N PHE A 37 -5.15 -5.62 2.96
CA PHE A 37 -5.86 -4.76 3.90
C PHE A 37 -7.23 -4.37 3.33
N PRO A 38 -8.32 -4.99 3.81
CA PRO A 38 -9.66 -4.75 3.29
C PRO A 38 -10.12 -3.29 3.34
N ALA A 39 -9.66 -2.49 4.30
CA ALA A 39 -10.06 -1.08 4.39
C ALA A 39 -9.52 -0.23 3.25
N ALA A 40 -8.32 -0.54 2.73
CA ALA A 40 -7.70 0.21 1.65
C ALA A 40 -8.30 -0.14 0.28
N PRO A 41 -8.25 0.77 -0.71
CA PRO A 41 -8.60 0.47 -2.09
C PRO A 41 -7.79 -0.68 -2.69
N GLU A 42 -8.34 -1.36 -3.69
CA GLU A 42 -7.63 -2.43 -4.41
C GLU A 42 -6.37 -1.91 -5.15
N SER A 43 -6.38 -0.64 -5.54
CA SER A 43 -5.26 0.05 -6.18
C SER A 43 -4.09 0.35 -5.23
N SER A 44 -4.26 0.11 -3.92
CA SER A 44 -3.23 0.34 -2.92
C SER A 44 -2.09 -0.67 -2.98
N PHE A 45 -0.91 -0.22 -2.57
CA PHE A 45 0.27 -1.07 -2.46
C PHE A 45 1.15 -0.66 -1.27
N PHE A 46 1.98 -1.60 -0.81
CA PHE A 46 2.60 -1.53 0.49
C PHE A 46 4.04 -2.04 0.52
N ALA A 47 4.87 -1.38 1.33
CA ALA A 47 6.10 -1.98 1.82
C ALA A 47 5.84 -2.45 3.26
N LEU A 48 5.87 -3.76 3.48
CA LEU A 48 5.56 -4.41 4.75
C LEU A 48 6.83 -4.92 5.42
N GLY A 49 7.11 -4.41 6.62
CA GLY A 49 8.10 -4.98 7.51
C GLY A 49 7.61 -6.28 8.15
N ALA A 50 8.53 -7.06 8.71
CA ALA A 50 8.19 -8.30 9.41
C ALA A 50 7.15 -8.06 10.53
N GLY A 51 6.13 -8.93 10.57
CA GLY A 51 5.01 -8.82 11.52
C GLY A 51 4.03 -7.68 11.23
N SER A 52 4.14 -6.99 10.08
CA SER A 52 3.28 -5.88 9.69
C SER A 52 3.25 -4.72 10.69
N THR A 53 4.29 -4.59 11.52
CA THR A 53 4.41 -3.51 12.51
C THR A 53 4.97 -2.22 11.94
N ASN A 54 5.58 -2.29 10.75
CA ASN A 54 6.10 -1.15 10.01
C ASN A 54 5.54 -1.22 8.59
N VAL A 55 4.75 -0.22 8.21
CA VAL A 55 3.99 -0.21 6.95
C VAL A 55 4.17 1.13 6.28
N ILE A 56 4.62 1.09 5.02
CA ILE A 56 4.45 2.20 4.08
C ILE A 56 3.24 1.83 3.22
N TRP A 57 2.21 2.67 3.25
CA TRP A 57 1.01 2.49 2.43
C TRP A 57 0.95 3.63 1.42
N VAL A 58 0.75 3.27 0.15
CA VAL A 58 0.50 4.20 -0.93
C VAL A 58 -0.91 3.93 -1.47
N ASP A 59 -1.70 4.99 -1.53
CA ASP A 59 -3.04 4.99 -2.10
C ASP A 59 -3.11 6.07 -3.21
N PRO A 60 -2.98 5.65 -4.48
CA PRO A 60 -3.06 6.57 -5.61
C PRO A 60 -4.44 7.20 -5.80
N GLU A 61 -5.51 6.54 -5.37
CA GLU A 61 -6.89 6.99 -5.57
C GLU A 61 -7.17 8.25 -4.76
N HIS A 62 -6.67 8.29 -3.52
CA HIS A 62 -6.82 9.41 -2.60
C HIS A 62 -5.58 10.33 -2.54
N GLY A 63 -4.51 9.99 -3.25
CA GLY A 63 -3.25 10.74 -3.23
C GLY A 63 -2.53 10.68 -1.89
N ILE A 64 -2.64 9.54 -1.18
CA ILE A 64 -2.10 9.35 0.17
C ILE A 64 -0.81 8.54 0.12
N VAL A 65 0.14 8.94 0.98
CA VAL A 65 1.23 8.08 1.41
C VAL A 65 1.32 8.16 2.93
N THR A 66 1.28 7.00 3.61
CA THR A 66 1.54 6.93 5.05
C THR A 66 2.82 6.14 5.33
N VAL A 67 3.48 6.49 6.43
CA VAL A 67 4.57 5.69 7.01
C VAL A 67 4.24 5.48 8.48
N THR A 68 3.83 4.25 8.80
CA THR A 68 3.33 3.89 10.12
C THR A 68 4.26 2.86 10.75
N ARG A 69 4.56 3.02 12.05
CA ARG A 69 5.48 2.15 12.80
C ARG A 69 4.89 1.77 14.15
N TRP A 70 5.26 0.60 14.64
CA TRP A 70 4.90 0.06 15.96
C TRP A 70 3.40 -0.11 16.19
N VAL A 71 2.64 -0.32 15.11
CA VAL A 71 1.23 -0.76 15.21
C VAL A 71 1.23 -2.27 15.26
N ASP A 72 0.79 -2.82 16.39
CA ASP A 72 0.79 -4.26 16.59
C ASP A 72 -0.37 -4.90 15.82
N GLY A 73 -0.14 -5.94 15.03
CA GLY A 73 -1.19 -6.67 14.30
C GLY A 73 -1.72 -6.01 13.01
N ALA A 74 -2.03 -6.84 12.02
CA ALA A 74 -2.54 -6.41 10.72
C ALA A 74 -3.95 -5.79 10.82
N GLU A 75 -4.74 -6.23 11.80
CA GLU A 75 -6.08 -5.72 12.11
C GLU A 75 -6.05 -4.25 12.56
N HIS A 76 -5.07 -3.86 13.38
CA HIS A 76 -4.94 -2.47 13.82
C HIS A 76 -4.36 -1.58 12.71
N VAL A 77 -3.49 -2.12 11.85
CA VAL A 77 -3.07 -1.42 10.63
C VAL A 77 -4.25 -1.19 9.69
N ASN A 78 -5.10 -2.20 9.48
CA ASN A 78 -6.31 -2.07 8.67
C ASN A 78 -7.27 -1.02 9.24
N GLU A 79 -7.48 -1.03 10.56
CA GLU A 79 -8.31 -0.03 11.24
C GLU A 79 -7.73 1.39 11.12
N PHE A 80 -6.41 1.53 11.23
CA PHE A 80 -5.74 2.80 10.96
C PHE A 80 -6.02 3.29 9.53
N MET A 81 -5.96 2.41 8.52
CA MET A 81 -6.28 2.78 7.13
C MET A 81 -7.72 3.26 6.99
N ARG A 82 -8.69 2.57 7.61
CA ARG A 82 -10.09 2.98 7.64
C ARG A 82 -10.26 4.39 8.20
N LEU A 83 -9.64 4.66 9.35
CA LEU A 83 -9.69 5.98 10.01
C LEU A 83 -9.06 7.10 9.17
N VAL A 84 -7.96 6.80 8.47
CA VAL A 84 -7.32 7.77 7.57
C VAL A 84 -8.24 8.12 6.39
N LEU A 85 -8.86 7.12 5.75
CA LEU A 85 -9.77 7.36 4.63
C LEU A 85 -10.98 8.18 5.06
N GLU A 86 -11.60 7.85 6.19
CA GLU A 86 -12.72 8.65 6.73
C GLU A 86 -12.34 10.10 7.01
N ALA A 87 -11.09 10.35 7.43
CA ALA A 87 -10.61 11.69 7.73
C ALA A 87 -10.28 12.53 6.48
N VAL A 88 -10.00 11.91 5.33
CA VAL A 88 -9.68 12.63 4.09
C VAL A 88 -10.88 12.80 3.15
N GLU A 89 -11.88 11.94 3.27
CA GLU A 89 -13.12 12.00 2.49
C GLU A 89 -14.18 12.94 3.10
N GLY A 90 -14.06 13.25 4.39
CA GLY A 90 -14.91 14.21 5.10
C GLY A 90 -14.47 15.66 4.95
#